data_AF-A0A3D0I1J9-F1
#
_entry.id   AF-A0A3D0I1J9-F1
#
_cell.length_a   1.000
_cell.length_b   1.000
_cell.length_c   1.000
_cell.angle_alpha   90.00
_cell.angle_beta   90.00
_cell.angle_gamma   90.00
#
_symmetry.space_group_name_H-M   'P 1'
#
loop_
_entity.id
_entity.type
_entity.pdbx_description
1 polymer ?
#
loop_
_entity_poly.entity_id
_entity_poly.type
_entity_poly.pdbx_seq_one_letter_code
_entity_poly.pdbx_strand_id
1 'polypeptide(L)' 'MTRPPGLPPRQGLYDPSFEHDACGVGFVANIRGEASHEVVRRGIQVLVNLTHRGATGADPDTGDGAGLLLQMPD' A
#
# COMPACT_ATOMS: atom_id res chain seq x y z
N MET A 1 28.49 2.82 -4.69
CA MET A 1 27.10 2.47 -4.32
C MET A 1 27.16 1.28 -3.39
N THR A 2 26.92 1.48 -2.11
CA THR A 2 27.05 0.44 -1.06
C THR A 2 25.79 -0.40 -0.99
N ARG A 3 25.94 -1.74 -0.96
CA ARG A 3 24.85 -2.72 -0.85
C ARG A 3 23.95 -2.41 0.37
N PRO A 4 22.60 -2.38 0.22
CA PRO A 4 21.71 -2.28 1.37
C PRO A 4 21.91 -3.46 2.32
N PRO A 5 22.04 -3.24 3.64
CA PRO A 5 22.20 -4.34 4.61
C PRO A 5 20.96 -5.25 4.59
N GLY A 6 21.19 -6.57 4.65
CA GLY A 6 20.12 -7.57 4.70
C GLY A 6 19.71 -8.19 3.36
N LEU A 7 20.14 -7.64 2.22
CA LEU A 7 19.81 -8.20 0.90
C LEU A 7 20.81 -9.30 0.45
N PRO A 8 20.34 -10.34 -0.27
CA PRO A 8 21.21 -11.33 -0.91
C PRO A 8 22.27 -10.69 -1.83
N PRO A 9 23.41 -11.34 -2.10
CA PRO A 9 24.33 -10.88 -3.15
C PRO A 9 23.68 -10.99 -4.54
N ARG A 10 24.19 -10.22 -5.52
CA ARG A 10 23.78 -10.35 -6.93
C ARG A 10 23.93 -11.80 -7.39
N GLN A 11 22.87 -12.38 -7.97
CA GLN A 11 22.86 -13.76 -8.44
C GLN A 11 21.86 -13.97 -9.59
N GLY A 12 22.29 -14.60 -10.69
CA GLY A 12 21.44 -14.74 -11.87
C GLY A 12 20.93 -13.39 -12.39
N LEU A 13 19.61 -13.25 -12.53
CA LEU A 13 18.93 -11.99 -12.91
C LEU A 13 18.65 -11.04 -11.74
N TYR A 14 18.96 -11.43 -10.50
CA TYR A 14 18.74 -10.60 -9.32
C TYR A 14 19.84 -9.56 -9.14
N ASP A 15 19.46 -8.29 -9.02
CA ASP A 15 20.33 -7.18 -8.63
C ASP A 15 19.73 -6.41 -7.43
N PRO A 16 20.37 -6.43 -6.24
CA PRO A 16 19.88 -5.72 -5.06
C PRO A 16 19.66 -4.23 -5.24
N SER A 17 20.25 -3.61 -6.29
CA SER A 17 20.00 -2.19 -6.58
C SER A 17 18.57 -1.91 -7.06
N PHE A 18 17.84 -2.93 -7.51
CA PHE A 18 16.44 -2.82 -7.97
C PHE A 18 15.43 -3.36 -6.95
N GLU A 19 15.88 -3.81 -5.76
CA GLU A 19 15.00 -4.30 -4.72
C GLU A 19 14.28 -3.15 -4.00
N HIS A 20 12.95 -3.17 -4.02
CA HIS A 20 12.11 -2.14 -3.40
C HIS A 20 10.81 -2.72 -2.83
N ASP A 21 10.44 -2.29 -1.63
CA ASP A 21 9.16 -2.67 -1.03
C ASP A 21 7.98 -2.03 -1.78
N ALA A 22 7.05 -2.87 -2.23
CA ALA A 22 5.87 -2.43 -2.95
C ALA A 22 4.68 -2.07 -2.03
N CYS A 23 4.61 -2.39 -0.75
CA CYS A 23 3.35 -2.19 0.01
C CYS A 23 3.10 -0.75 0.50
N GLY A 24 1.87 -0.25 0.35
CA GLY A 24 1.43 1.08 0.82
C GLY A 24 0.41 1.03 1.96
N VAL A 25 0.53 1.97 2.91
CA VAL A 25 -0.43 2.17 4.02
C VAL A 25 -0.72 3.66 4.22
N GLY A 26 -1.89 3.98 4.74
CA GLY A 26 -2.27 5.34 5.12
C GLY A 26 -3.42 5.35 6.13
N PHE A 27 -3.67 6.51 6.74
CA PHE A 27 -4.75 6.68 7.71
C PHE A 27 -5.45 8.02 7.50
N VAL A 28 -6.71 8.09 7.93
CA VAL A 28 -7.51 9.30 7.96
C VAL A 28 -8.17 9.39 9.32
N ALA A 29 -8.11 10.56 9.95
CA ALA A 29 -8.76 10.82 11.22
C ALA A 29 -9.52 12.15 11.17
N ASN A 30 -10.70 12.18 11.77
CA ASN A 30 -11.38 13.43 12.07
C ASN A 30 -10.86 13.97 13.41
N ILE A 31 -10.16 15.11 13.39
CA ILE A 31 -9.56 15.71 14.60
C ILE A 31 -10.59 16.17 15.63
N ARG A 32 -11.86 16.34 15.23
CA ARG A 32 -12.97 16.67 16.14
C ARG A 32 -13.56 15.43 16.82
N GLY A 33 -13.18 14.23 16.37
CA GLY A 33 -13.72 12.96 16.87
C GLY A 33 -15.15 12.65 16.41
N GLU A 34 -15.70 13.42 15.48
CA GLU A 34 -17.05 13.21 14.97
C GLU A 34 -17.08 12.06 13.94
N ALA A 35 -17.99 11.10 14.15
CA ALA A 35 -18.24 10.03 13.21
C ALA A 35 -18.84 10.60 11.91
N SER A 36 -18.19 10.31 10.78
CA SER A 36 -18.65 10.75 9.47
C SER A 36 -18.24 9.77 8.39
N HIS A 37 -19.15 9.49 7.46
CA HIS A 37 -18.88 8.68 6.27
C HIS A 37 -17.83 9.34 5.35
N GLU A 38 -17.51 10.61 5.55
CA GLU A 38 -16.40 11.28 4.86
C GLU A 38 -15.05 10.61 5.14
N VAL A 39 -14.82 10.12 6.37
CA VAL A 39 -13.56 9.42 6.72
C VAL A 39 -13.41 8.13 5.88
N VAL A 40 -14.51 7.41 5.65
CA VAL A 40 -14.52 6.21 4.81
C VAL A 40 -14.22 6.57 3.35
N ARG A 41 -14.88 7.59 2.78
CA ARG A 41 -14.60 8.04 1.40
C ARG A 41 -13.15 8.46 1.20
N ARG A 42 -12.60 9.22 2.16
CA ARG A 42 -11.20 9.65 2.14
C ARG A 42 -10.25 8.45 2.26
N GLY A 43 -10.57 7.46 3.11
CA GLY A 43 -9.79 6.23 3.21
C GLY A 43 -9.77 5.42 1.91
N ILE A 44 -10.90 5.32 1.21
CA ILE A 44 -10.96 4.69 -0.13
C ILE A 44 -10.09 5.47 -1.12
N GLN A 45 -10.15 6.81 -1.11
CA GLN A 45 -9.30 7.63 -1.97
C GLN A 45 -7.80 7.41 -1.71
N VAL A 46 -7.40 7.19 -0.45
CA VAL A 46 -6.01 6.81 -0.13
C VAL A 46 -5.64 5.50 -0.82
N LEU A 47 -6.49 4.47 -0.77
CA LEU A 47 -6.23 3.20 -1.45
C LEU A 47 -6.09 3.36 -2.98
N VAL A 48 -6.95 4.18 -3.61
CA VAL A 48 -6.84 4.50 -5.04
C VAL A 48 -5.51 5.19 -5.35
N ASN A 49 -5.07 6.12 -4.49
CA ASN A 49 -3.81 6.81 -4.70
C ASN A 49 -2.60 5.88 -4.50
N LEU A 50 -2.75 4.78 -3.76
CA LEU A 50 -1.72 3.76 -3.54
C LEU A 50 -1.68 2.66 -4.60
N THR A 51 -2.55 2.69 -5.62
CA THR A 51 -2.59 1.65 -6.68
C THR A 51 -1.25 1.46 -7.39
N HIS A 52 -0.44 2.51 -7.57
CA HIS A 52 0.90 2.43 -8.16
C HIS A 52 1.91 1.60 -7.33
N ARG A 53 1.53 1.26 -6.11
CA ARG A 53 2.29 0.41 -5.18
C ARG A 53 1.68 -1.00 -5.09
N GLY A 54 0.47 -1.22 -5.61
CA GLY A 54 -0.14 -2.54 -5.64
C GLY A 54 0.58 -3.49 -6.60
N ALA A 55 0.62 -4.77 -6.26
CA ALA A 55 0.98 -5.79 -7.22
C ALA A 55 -0.09 -5.85 -8.33
N THR A 56 0.35 -5.85 -9.58
CA THR A 56 -0.52 -5.99 -10.74
C THR A 56 -0.36 -7.39 -11.33
N GLY A 57 -1.48 -8.09 -11.52
CA GLY A 57 -1.50 -9.40 -12.19
C GLY A 57 -1.42 -9.31 -13.72
N ALA A 58 -1.49 -10.47 -14.39
CA ALA A 58 -1.62 -10.53 -15.84
C ALA A 58 -3.02 -10.09 -16.33
N ASP A 59 -4.02 -10.14 -15.44
CA ASP A 59 -5.37 -9.66 -15.66
C ASP A 59 -5.53 -8.27 -14.99
N PRO A 60 -5.92 -7.22 -15.74
CA PRO A 60 -6.08 -5.87 -15.21
C PRO A 60 -7.13 -5.75 -14.09
N ASP A 61 -8.06 -6.70 -13.98
CA ASP A 61 -9.12 -6.69 -12.96
C ASP A 61 -8.72 -7.44 -11.68
N THR A 62 -7.47 -7.95 -11.60
CA THR A 62 -6.95 -8.71 -10.46
C THR A 62 -5.89 -7.95 -9.68
N GLY A 63 -5.86 -8.16 -8.36
CA GLY A 63 -4.81 -7.67 -7.48
C GLY A 63 -4.69 -8.52 -6.21
N ASP A 64 -3.55 -8.42 -5.54
CA ASP A 64 -3.24 -9.27 -4.38
C ASP A 64 -4.12 -8.95 -3.16
N GLY A 65 -4.53 -7.69 -2.99
CA GLY A 65 -5.48 -7.28 -1.95
C GLY A 65 -5.39 -5.80 -1.56
N ALA A 66 -6.52 -5.27 -1.11
CA ALA A 66 -6.64 -3.96 -0.47
C ALA A 66 -7.66 -4.05 0.67
N GLY A 67 -7.49 -3.23 1.72
CA GLY A 67 -8.35 -3.28 2.89
C GLY A 67 -8.43 -1.94 3.62
N LEU A 68 -9.53 -1.76 4.36
CA LEU A 68 -9.78 -0.58 5.18
C LEU A 68 -10.28 -1.04 6.56
N LEU A 69 -9.57 -0.65 7.61
CA LEU A 69 -9.98 -0.85 8.99
C LEU A 69 -10.75 0.39 9.46
N LEU A 70 -11.98 0.20 9.96
CA LEU A 70 -12.80 1.27 10.53
C LEU A 70 -13.44 0.82 11.84
N GLN A 71 -13.93 1.79 12.62
CA GLN A 71 -14.84 1.52 13.74
C GLN A 71 -16.13 0.88 13.23
N MET A 72 -16.74 -0.01 14.01
CA MET A 72 -18.07 -0.55 13.71
C MET A 72 -19.07 0.61 13.59
N PRO A 73 -19.82 0.72 12.48
CA PRO A 73 -20.93 1.65 12.37
C PRO A 73 -22.05 1.27 13.35
N ASP A 74 -22.73 2.26 13.91
CA ASP A 74 -23.96 2.07 14.69
C ASP A 74 -25.15 1.67 13.80
#